data_AF-A0A7S2TW95-F1
#
_entry.id   AF-A0A7S2TW95-F1
#
_cell.length_a   1.000
_cell.length_b   1.000
_cell.length_c   1.000
_cell.angle_alpha   90.00
_cell.angle_beta   90.00
_cell.angle_gamma   90.00
#
_symmetry.space_group_name_H-M   'P 1'
#
loop_
_entity.id
_entity.type
_entity.pdbx_description
1 polymer ?
#
loop_
_entity_poly.entity_id
_entity_poly.type
_entity_poly.pdbx_seq_one_letter_code
_entity_poly.pdbx_strand_id
1 'polypeptide(L)'
;SLVKVWGVRDTNGKTRVVVVNKDYKSKHAVDLSLAFADGGEDGRHQPKTTDMTARLSILRVAGSEAGDPFHAKHGLEFEGRTWDGSECGDLVGKRNVTTILPNEAGEWNFSVAPGSIALVEIDDDAQ
;
A
#
# COMPACT_ATOMS: atom_id res chain seq x y z
N SER A 1 13.19 3.46 -14.43
CA SER A 1 12.45 3.99 -13.26
C SER A 1 12.82 3.22 -12.01
N LEU A 2 13.25 3.92 -10.95
CA LEU A 2 13.55 3.37 -9.62
C LEU A 2 12.28 3.10 -8.79
N VAL A 3 11.18 3.77 -9.13
CA VAL A 3 9.85 3.45 -8.62
C VAL A 3 9.09 2.63 -9.66
N LYS A 4 8.40 1.58 -9.22
CA LYS A 4 7.52 0.76 -10.06
C LYS A 4 6.13 0.67 -9.43
N VAL A 5 5.11 0.71 -10.27
CA VAL A 5 3.71 0.71 -9.85
C VAL A 5 2.97 -0.37 -10.62
N TRP A 6 2.13 -1.13 -9.92
CA TRP A 6 1.20 -2.10 -10.49
C TRP A 6 -0.16 -1.94 -9.83
N GLY A 7 -1.23 -2.03 -10.60
CA GLY A 7 -2.61 -2.01 -10.12
C GLY A 7 -3.35 -3.28 -10.54
N VAL A 8 -4.21 -3.79 -9.66
CA VAL A 8 -5.11 -4.90 -9.95
C VAL A 8 -6.49 -4.60 -9.38
N ARG A 9 -7.54 -4.93 -10.14
CA ARG A 9 -8.90 -5.01 -9.64
C ARG A 9 -9.16 -6.45 -9.23
N ASP A 10 -9.40 -6.68 -7.96
CA ASP A 10 -9.72 -8.01 -7.44
C ASP A 10 -11.18 -8.36 -7.76
N THR A 11 -11.43 -9.66 -7.86
CA THR A 11 -12.74 -10.30 -8.00
C THR A 11 -13.72 -9.92 -6.89
N ASN A 12 -13.22 -9.58 -5.69
CA ASN A 12 -14.03 -9.09 -4.58
C ASN A 12 -14.43 -7.59 -4.70
N GLY A 13 -14.11 -6.93 -5.81
CA GLY A 13 -14.45 -5.53 -6.01
C GLY A 13 -13.52 -4.53 -5.31
N LYS A 14 -12.36 -4.96 -4.80
CA LYS A 14 -11.33 -4.03 -4.28
C LYS A 14 -10.30 -3.72 -5.35
N THR A 15 -9.83 -2.48 -5.38
CA THR A 15 -8.65 -2.11 -6.18
C THR A 15 -7.43 -2.17 -5.29
N ARG A 16 -6.37 -2.86 -5.72
CA ARG A 16 -5.09 -2.89 -5.01
C ARG A 16 -3.99 -2.32 -5.89
N VAL A 17 -3.20 -1.43 -5.31
CA VAL A 17 -2.04 -0.81 -5.97
C VAL A 17 -0.80 -1.15 -5.17
N VAL A 18 0.22 -1.67 -5.86
CA VAL A 18 1.53 -1.96 -5.28
C VAL A 18 2.54 -0.96 -5.84
N VAL A 19 3.17 -0.20 -4.96
CA VAL A 19 4.25 0.73 -5.31
C VAL A 19 5.55 0.24 -4.69
N VAL A 20 6.51 -0.11 -5.54
CA VAL A 20 7.84 -0.58 -5.12
C VAL A 20 8.86 0.53 -5.34
N ASN A 21 9.48 0.98 -4.25
CA ASN A 21 10.64 1.86 -4.31
C ASN A 21 11.93 1.03 -4.29
N LYS A 22 12.57 0.88 -5.45
CA LYS A 22 13.87 0.19 -5.59
C LYS A 22 15.06 1.09 -5.27
N ASP A 23 14.81 2.36 -4.97
CA ASP A 23 15.83 3.27 -4.48
C ASP A 23 16.07 3.01 -2.98
N TYR A 24 17.28 2.58 -2.62
CA TYR A 24 17.67 2.32 -1.22
C TYR A 24 18.20 3.58 -0.51
N LYS A 25 18.26 4.72 -1.19
CA LYS A 25 18.80 5.98 -0.66
C LYS A 25 17.73 7.05 -0.48
N SER A 26 16.76 7.11 -1.38
CA SER A 26 15.78 8.19 -1.40
C SER A 26 14.35 7.71 -1.18
N LYS A 27 13.63 8.49 -0.37
CA LYS A 27 12.19 8.43 -0.22
C LYS A 27 11.55 9.10 -1.45
N HIS A 28 10.45 8.54 -1.95
CA HIS A 28 9.72 9.09 -3.10
C HIS A 28 8.30 9.45 -2.69
N ALA A 29 7.85 10.66 -3.05
CA ALA A 29 6.46 11.07 -2.94
C ALA A 29 5.65 10.41 -4.07
N VAL A 30 4.43 10.00 -3.77
CA VAL A 30 3.52 9.33 -4.69
C VAL A 30 2.16 9.99 -4.59
N ASP A 31 1.71 10.52 -5.72
CA ASP A 31 0.35 11.02 -5.91
C ASP A 31 -0.39 9.95 -6.73
N LEU A 32 -1.31 9.25 -6.08
CA LEU A 32 -2.06 8.16 -6.67
C LEU A 32 -3.46 8.64 -7.06
N SER A 33 -3.79 8.57 -8.34
CA SER A 33 -5.14 8.80 -8.84
C SER A 33 -5.67 7.55 -9.55
N LEU A 34 -6.95 7.27 -9.38
CA LEU A 34 -7.66 6.25 -10.16
C LEU A 34 -8.46 6.93 -11.27
N ALA A 35 -8.01 6.76 -12.50
CA ALA A 35 -8.84 7.03 -13.67
C ALA A 35 -9.62 5.76 -14.01
N PHE A 36 -10.93 5.77 -13.82
CA PHE A 36 -11.78 4.77 -14.45
C PHE A 36 -11.82 5.10 -15.95
N ALA A 37 -11.57 4.11 -16.80
CA ALA A 37 -11.80 4.30 -18.23
C ALA A 37 -13.29 4.58 -18.42
N ASP A 38 -13.63 5.78 -18.89
CA ASP A 38 -14.98 6.12 -19.32
C ASP A 38 -15.38 5.13 -20.42
N GLY A 39 -16.20 4.15 -20.06
CA GLY A 39 -16.51 3.03 -20.92
C GLY A 39 -17.73 2.28 -20.42
N GLY A 40 -18.89 2.88 -20.61
CA GLY A 40 -20.17 2.20 -20.45
C GLY A 40 -21.34 3.17 -20.46
N GLU A 41 -21.98 3.32 -21.61
CA GLU A 41 -23.29 3.97 -21.80
C GLU A 41 -24.44 3.22 -21.08
N ASP A 42 -24.12 2.23 -20.24
CA ASP A 42 -25.03 1.27 -19.61
C ASP A 42 -25.86 1.83 -18.43
N GLY A 43 -25.67 3.09 -18.05
CA GLY A 43 -26.40 3.70 -16.93
C GLY A 43 -26.11 3.09 -15.55
N ARG A 44 -25.05 2.28 -15.41
CA ARG A 44 -24.59 1.83 -14.08
C ARG A 44 -23.88 2.99 -13.39
N HIS A 45 -24.30 3.31 -12.17
CA HIS A 45 -23.60 4.28 -11.33
C HIS A 45 -22.15 3.85 -11.16
N GLN A 46 -21.21 4.55 -11.81
CA GLN A 46 -19.82 4.45 -11.44
C GLN A 46 -19.68 5.01 -10.02
N PRO A 47 -19.02 4.29 -9.11
CA PRO A 47 -18.78 4.81 -7.77
C PRO A 47 -17.94 6.09 -7.89
N LYS A 48 -18.38 7.15 -7.21
CA LYS A 48 -17.62 8.40 -7.19
C LYS A 48 -16.32 8.11 -6.44
N THR A 49 -15.19 8.43 -7.04
CA THR A 49 -13.87 8.27 -6.41
C THR A 49 -13.79 8.96 -5.05
N THR A 50 -14.59 10.00 -4.81
CA THR A 50 -14.72 10.72 -3.53
C THR A 50 -15.27 9.88 -2.37
N ASP A 51 -15.98 8.81 -2.68
CA ASP A 51 -16.68 7.99 -1.69
C ASP A 51 -15.87 6.73 -1.32
N MET A 52 -14.65 6.60 -1.87
CA MET A 52 -13.76 5.46 -1.66
C MET A 52 -12.79 5.70 -0.51
N THR A 53 -12.52 4.64 0.27
CA THR A 53 -11.49 4.63 1.32
C THR A 53 -10.25 3.90 0.84
N ALA A 54 -9.10 4.58 0.90
CA ALA A 54 -7.80 3.98 0.64
C ALA A 54 -7.06 3.67 1.96
N ARG A 55 -6.59 2.43 2.09
CA ARG A 55 -5.81 1.93 3.22
C ARG A 55 -4.40 1.64 2.77
N LEU A 56 -3.43 2.25 3.45
CA LEU A 56 -2.01 2.07 3.18
C LEU A 56 -1.39 1.08 4.18
N SER A 57 -0.77 0.05 3.62
CA SER A 57 0.06 -0.94 4.31
C SER A 57 1.47 -0.91 3.73
N ILE A 58 2.48 -0.99 4.59
CA ILE A 58 3.89 -0.92 4.18
C ILE A 58 4.58 -2.26 4.46
N LEU A 59 5.22 -2.81 3.43
CA LEU A 59 6.24 -3.85 3.53
C LEU A 59 7.61 -3.20 3.44
N ARG A 60 8.51 -3.47 4.38
CA ARG A 60 9.88 -2.96 4.36
C ARG A 60 10.85 -3.98 4.96
N VAL A 61 12.15 -3.76 4.77
CA VAL A 61 13.15 -4.43 5.61
C VAL A 61 13.02 -3.87 7.03
N ALA A 62 12.93 -4.77 8.01
CA ALA A 62 12.87 -4.46 9.43
C ALA A 62 14.11 -3.66 9.85
N GLY A 63 13.96 -2.68 10.72
CA GLY A 63 15.12 -1.99 11.32
C GLY A 63 15.72 -0.83 10.52
N SER A 64 14.92 -0.06 9.77
CA SER A 64 15.39 1.20 9.18
C SER A 64 15.62 2.34 10.19
N GLU A 65 15.44 2.10 11.50
CA GLU A 65 15.93 3.01 12.54
C GLU A 65 17.35 2.59 12.93
N ALA A 66 18.30 3.50 12.73
CA ALA A 66 19.68 3.29 13.13
C ALA A 66 19.74 3.06 14.66
N GLY A 67 19.87 1.81 15.09
CA GLY A 67 20.10 1.49 16.51
C GLY A 67 19.61 0.14 17.03
N ASP A 68 18.77 -0.61 16.30
CA ASP A 68 18.27 -1.91 16.78
C ASP A 68 18.96 -3.11 16.08
N PRO A 69 19.92 -3.78 16.76
CA PRO A 69 20.72 -4.86 16.18
C PRO A 69 19.95 -6.16 15.94
N PHE A 70 18.72 -6.32 16.48
CA PHE A 70 17.90 -7.50 16.22
C PHE A 70 17.18 -7.38 14.87
N HIS A 71 16.57 -6.23 14.59
CA HIS A 71 15.88 -5.95 13.33
C HIS A 71 16.85 -5.68 12.17
N ALA A 72 17.99 -5.03 12.44
CA ALA A 72 19.00 -4.72 11.44
C ALA A 72 19.69 -5.95 10.82
N LYS A 73 19.49 -7.15 11.39
CA LYS A 73 20.18 -8.36 10.95
C LYS A 73 19.33 -9.30 10.08
N HIS A 74 18.02 -9.47 10.29
CA HIS A 74 17.30 -10.63 9.70
C HIS A 74 15.77 -10.52 9.39
N GLY A 75 15.12 -9.36 9.27
CA GLY A 75 13.65 -9.32 9.08
C GLY A 75 13.12 -8.56 7.85
N LEU A 76 12.09 -9.10 7.18
CA LEU A 76 11.09 -8.30 6.48
C LEU A 76 9.94 -7.99 7.45
N GLU A 77 9.38 -6.79 7.38
CA GLU A 77 8.22 -6.36 8.16
C GLU A 77 7.06 -6.00 7.23
N PHE A 78 5.86 -6.50 7.52
CA PHE A 78 4.61 -6.03 6.94
C PHE A 78 3.73 -5.40 8.02
N GLU A 79 3.39 -4.13 7.85
CA GLU A 79 2.60 -3.36 8.85
C GLU A 79 3.21 -3.41 10.27
N GLY A 80 4.55 -3.37 10.34
CA GLY A 80 5.29 -3.47 11.59
C GLY A 80 5.31 -4.85 12.25
N ARG A 81 4.84 -5.90 11.55
CA ARG A 81 4.86 -7.29 12.00
C ARG A 81 5.90 -8.09 11.22
N THR A 82 6.52 -9.06 11.87
CA THR A 82 7.46 -10.00 11.24
C THR A 82 6.80 -11.36 11.05
N TRP A 83 7.45 -12.25 10.32
CA TRP A 83 7.01 -13.65 10.19
C TRP A 83 7.59 -14.51 11.31
N ASP A 84 6.85 -15.52 11.76
CA ASP A 84 7.27 -16.45 12.81
C ASP A 84 8.37 -17.44 12.41
N GLY A 85 8.71 -17.51 11.11
CA GLY A 85 9.76 -18.37 10.56
C GLY A 85 9.31 -19.79 10.21
N SER A 86 8.02 -20.09 10.29
CA SER A 86 7.47 -21.36 9.81
C SER A 86 7.40 -21.41 8.27
N GLU A 87 7.26 -22.61 7.70
CA GLU A 87 7.20 -22.81 6.23
C GLU A 87 6.09 -22.00 5.54
N CYS A 88 4.95 -21.83 6.23
CA CYS A 88 3.83 -21.02 5.77
C CYS A 88 3.70 -19.67 6.52
N GLY A 89 4.68 -19.34 7.36
CA GLY A 89 4.88 -18.10 8.12
C GLY A 89 3.64 -17.28 8.47
N ASP A 90 3.22 -17.29 9.74
CA ASP A 90 2.22 -16.33 10.24
C ASP A 90 2.87 -15.00 10.65
N LEU A 91 2.12 -13.90 10.50
CA LEU A 91 2.54 -12.58 10.99
C LEU A 91 2.41 -12.49 12.51
N VAL A 92 3.53 -12.24 13.18
CA VAL A 92 3.63 -12.11 14.64
C VAL A 92 4.00 -10.68 15.04
N GLY A 93 3.63 -10.33 16.28
CA GLY A 93 3.80 -8.97 16.81
C GLY A 93 2.54 -8.12 16.68
N LYS A 94 2.61 -6.89 17.20
CA LYS A 94 1.49 -5.95 17.16
C LYS A 94 1.43 -5.28 15.79
N ARG A 95 0.27 -5.29 15.15
CA ARG A 95 0.03 -4.54 13.91
C ARG A 95 0.20 -3.05 14.19
N ASN A 96 1.16 -2.42 13.54
CA ASN A 96 1.22 -0.97 13.49
C ASN A 96 0.13 -0.48 12.53
N VAL A 97 -0.59 0.53 12.99
CA VAL A 97 -1.84 1.05 12.44
C VAL A 97 -1.81 1.13 10.91
N THR A 98 -2.76 0.47 10.24
CA THR A 98 -3.05 0.71 8.82
C THR A 98 -3.45 2.18 8.67
N THR A 99 -2.71 2.92 7.85
CA THR A 99 -2.97 4.34 7.66
C THR A 99 -4.11 4.51 6.66
N ILE A 100 -5.19 5.19 7.05
CA ILE A 100 -6.22 5.62 6.09
C ILE A 100 -5.66 6.85 5.39
N LEU A 101 -5.56 6.79 4.06
CA LEU A 101 -5.10 7.92 3.26
C LEU A 101 -6.25 8.92 3.07
N PRO A 102 -6.04 10.22 3.33
CA PRO A 102 -7.01 11.25 2.98
C PRO A 102 -7.32 11.20 1.49
N ASN A 103 -8.61 11.25 1.16
CA ASN A 103 -9.09 11.30 -0.21
C ASN A 103 -9.37 12.76 -0.60
N GLU A 104 -8.52 13.32 -1.44
CA GLU A 104 -8.70 14.66 -1.99
C GLU A 104 -9.18 14.55 -3.43
N ALA A 105 -10.50 14.43 -3.61
CA ALA A 105 -11.14 14.34 -4.93
C ALA A 105 -10.70 13.15 -5.80
N GLY A 106 -10.45 11.99 -5.20
CA GLY A 106 -10.00 10.77 -5.88
C GLY A 106 -8.49 10.67 -6.02
N GLU A 107 -7.76 11.55 -5.34
CA GLU A 107 -6.30 11.54 -5.25
C GLU A 107 -5.87 11.19 -3.82
N TRP A 108 -4.87 10.30 -3.73
CA TRP A 108 -4.26 9.87 -2.47
C TRP A 108 -2.76 10.12 -2.50
N ASN A 109 -2.31 10.98 -1.58
CA ASN A 109 -0.91 11.40 -1.51
C ASN A 109 -0.21 10.68 -0.35
N PHE A 110 0.90 10.04 -0.64
CA PHE A 110 1.72 9.36 0.36
C PHE A 110 3.19 9.33 -0.07
N SER A 111 4.01 8.63 0.71
CA SER A 111 5.41 8.43 0.34
C SER A 111 5.87 7.03 0.63
N VAL A 112 6.78 6.55 -0.21
CA VAL A 112 7.40 5.23 -0.06
C VAL A 112 8.84 5.43 0.37
N ALA A 113 9.21 4.84 1.51
CA ALA A 113 10.55 4.92 2.07
C ALA A 113 11.57 4.21 1.16
N PRO A 114 12.88 4.48 1.33
CA PRO A 114 13.90 3.78 0.58
C PRO A 114 13.82 2.24 0.76
N GLY A 115 13.89 1.49 -0.34
CA GLY A 115 13.89 0.03 -0.33
C GLY A 115 12.59 -0.61 0.21
N SER A 116 11.47 0.13 0.23
CA SER A 116 10.19 -0.37 0.74
C SER A 116 9.14 -0.52 -0.36
N ILE A 117 8.06 -1.22 0.00
CA ILE A 117 6.91 -1.49 -0.84
C ILE A 117 5.67 -0.99 -0.11
N ALA A 118 4.84 -0.20 -0.80
CA ALA A 118 3.53 0.21 -0.34
C ALA A 118 2.46 -0.62 -1.04
N LEU A 119 1.51 -1.14 -0.27
CA LEU A 119 0.25 -1.69 -0.72
C LEU A 119 -0.85 -0.69 -0.37
N VAL A 120 -1.57 -0.20 -1.37
CA VAL A 120 -2.76 0.62 -1.19
C VAL A 120 -3.97 -0.22 -1.56
N GLU A 121 -4.84 -0.48 -0.60
CA GLU A 121 -6.13 -1.13 -0.81
C GLU A 121 -7.23 -0.08 -0.83
N ILE A 122 -7.93 0.03 -1.95
CA ILE A 122 -9.01 0.99 -2.16
C ILE A 122 -10.32 0.21 -2.16
N ASP A 123 -11.15 0.55 -1.18
CA ASP A 123 -12.48 0.00 -0.98
C ASP A 123 -13.52 1.02 -1.44
N ASP A 124 -14.61 0.50 -2.00
CA ASP A 124 -15.79 1.30 -2.30
C ASP A 124 -16.71 1.20 -1.09
N ASP A 125 -16.69 2.23 -0.23
CA ASP A 125 -17.49 2.23 1.01
C ASP A 125 -19.00 2.39 0.72
N ALA A 126 -19.41 2.47 -0.56
CA ALA A 126 -20.80 2.65 -0.98
C ALA A 126 -21.65 1.36 -1.01
N GLN A 127 -21.32 0.33 -0.21
CA GLN A 127 -22.18 -0.86 -0.03
C GLN A 127 -23.01 -0.82 1.25
#